data_AF-A0A3N5LY08-F1
#
_entry.id   AF-A0A3N5LY08-F1
#
_cell.length_a   1.000
_cell.length_b   1.000
_cell.length_c   1.000
_cell.angle_alpha   90.00
_cell.angle_beta   90.00
_cell.angle_gamma   90.00
#
_symmetry.space_group_name_H-M   'P 1'
#
loop_
_entity.id
_entity.type
_entity.pdbx_description
1 polymer ?
#
loop_
_entity_poly.entity_id
_entity_poly.type
_entity_poly.pdbx_seq_one_letter_code
_entity_poly.pdbx_strand_id
1 'polypeptide(L)'
;MSEMRIVIRDGQREIEADGHGSFAEYVVAALSAEPETIEELDAALERFIERDAESFFCCFWPATDYAYHDAGLLIVDLVARLVVCDSTYLALMPAGSVPYHDRKSAGEADVNYHLSEDWLLTEDSTDWEALAEDRRRERFINPPLDARAVLYGEPLLDFVARNCLDAFHDQGAAAERDYEDPGYQRECDLIREIHVRWMMTPREDLRGQTPRQVMFSHRGFTDASLEDRALQWSRTDRCPTGLNPDSAAYRLAGFGTHEMVVYYDFVREVLWCCRRHVGERLAGFRAADLPVEELVPVEIRRLAVFRDRWLAAPYSDCDGRTAASIIHNERARIPEGETGEEAMIEDDCPLCQMQAELPGPVFWHLDGSHLDDDFAFSLSHETREEWQQERRRWGEFNRLFAARKAVIKRLRVTFPGDGHSWVNPDIAWKMSFSARYSSDEPLPMRLFAIGSQLADLIMDLNDQTQEVYSDKSPSSGVEAELVDRLCRSFADLREGVRSPETEKAEPV
;
A
#
# COMPACT_ATOMS: atom_id res chain seq x y z
N MET A 1 7.61 -19.54 -36.56
CA MET A 1 6.70 -19.87 -35.44
C MET A 1 7.60 -19.95 -34.23
N SER A 2 7.13 -19.44 -33.10
CA SER A 2 7.90 -19.42 -31.86
C SER A 2 7.10 -20.23 -30.84
N GLU A 3 6.86 -21.50 -31.18
CA GLU A 3 6.14 -22.42 -30.30
C GLU A 3 7.12 -23.00 -29.29
N MET A 4 6.64 -23.27 -28.08
CA MET A 4 7.42 -23.88 -27.03
C MET A 4 6.57 -24.84 -26.23
N ARG A 5 7.24 -25.83 -25.62
CA ARG A 5 6.58 -26.75 -24.69
C ARG A 5 6.39 -26.05 -23.36
N ILE A 6 5.17 -26.00 -22.85
CA ILE A 6 4.83 -25.42 -21.56
C ILE A 6 4.33 -26.55 -20.66
N VAL A 7 5.08 -26.84 -19.60
CA VAL A 7 4.75 -27.85 -18.59
C VAL A 7 4.45 -27.15 -17.28
N ILE A 8 3.32 -27.47 -16.67
CA ILE A 8 2.89 -26.89 -15.39
C ILE A 8 2.58 -28.05 -14.45
N ARG A 9 3.15 -28.01 -13.25
CA ARG A 9 2.93 -29.01 -12.22
C ARG A 9 2.57 -28.38 -10.89
N ASP A 10 1.66 -29.04 -10.18
CA ASP A 10 1.33 -28.76 -8.79
C ASP A 10 1.45 -30.03 -7.93
N GLY A 11 0.89 -30.00 -6.72
CA GLY A 11 0.96 -31.12 -5.78
C GLY A 11 0.09 -32.33 -6.17
N GLN A 12 -0.80 -32.19 -7.15
CA GLN A 12 -1.79 -33.20 -7.52
C GLN A 12 -1.56 -33.75 -8.93
N ARG A 13 -1.15 -32.91 -9.87
CA ARG A 13 -1.04 -33.30 -11.28
C ARG A 13 0.00 -32.47 -12.02
N GLU A 14 0.24 -32.90 -13.25
CA GLU A 14 1.12 -32.24 -14.19
C GLU A 14 0.47 -32.24 -15.57
N ILE A 15 0.54 -31.08 -16.22
CA ILE A 15 -0.10 -30.84 -17.51
C ILE A 15 0.90 -30.18 -18.47
N GLU A 16 0.79 -30.49 -19.76
CA GLU A 16 1.61 -29.90 -20.82
C GLU A 16 0.77 -29.44 -22.01
N ALA A 17 1.29 -28.46 -22.74
CA ALA A 17 0.84 -28.10 -24.07
C ALA A 17 1.99 -27.52 -24.90
N ASP A 18 1.90 -27.65 -26.21
CA ASP A 18 2.75 -26.90 -27.14
C ASP A 18 1.99 -25.61 -27.52
N GLY A 19 2.59 -24.44 -27.28
CA GLY A 19 1.93 -23.15 -27.44
C GLY A 19 2.88 -22.02 -27.83
N HIS A 20 2.33 -20.90 -28.28
CA HIS A 20 3.14 -19.74 -28.66
C HIS A 20 3.87 -19.15 -27.45
N GLY A 21 5.11 -18.69 -27.63
CA GLY A 21 5.94 -18.14 -26.54
C GLY A 21 5.34 -16.95 -25.79
N SER A 22 4.46 -16.17 -26.42
CA SER A 22 3.70 -15.13 -25.72
C SER A 22 2.75 -15.68 -24.65
N PHE A 23 2.22 -16.90 -24.82
CA PHE A 23 1.41 -17.53 -23.77
C PHE A 23 2.27 -17.91 -22.56
N ALA A 24 3.51 -18.36 -22.79
CA ALA A 24 4.47 -18.61 -21.72
C ALA A 24 4.78 -17.35 -20.92
N GLU A 25 4.90 -16.18 -21.56
CA GLU A 25 5.06 -14.88 -20.88
C GLU A 25 3.89 -14.57 -19.94
N TYR A 26 2.65 -14.81 -20.38
CA TYR A 26 1.47 -14.63 -19.51
C TYR A 26 1.44 -15.62 -18.35
N VAL A 27 1.84 -16.87 -18.57
CA VAL A 27 1.97 -17.87 -17.50
C VAL A 27 2.97 -17.38 -16.45
N VAL A 28 4.14 -16.88 -16.87
CA VAL A 28 5.14 -16.31 -15.96
C VAL A 28 4.59 -15.08 -15.23
N ALA A 29 3.94 -14.14 -15.95
CA ALA A 29 3.34 -12.96 -15.35
C ALA A 29 2.26 -13.31 -14.30
N ALA A 30 1.46 -14.35 -14.55
CA ALA A 30 0.44 -14.85 -13.62
C ALA A 30 1.02 -15.40 -12.30
N LEU A 31 2.31 -15.77 -12.26
CA LEU A 31 2.99 -16.17 -11.02
C LEU A 31 3.13 -15.01 -10.02
N SER A 32 2.92 -13.76 -10.44
CA SER A 32 2.78 -12.59 -9.55
C SER A 32 1.57 -12.68 -8.61
N ALA A 33 0.63 -13.59 -8.86
CA ALA A 33 -0.47 -13.92 -7.94
C ALA A 33 -0.08 -14.97 -6.88
N GLU A 34 1.17 -15.44 -6.89
CA GLU A 34 1.70 -16.49 -6.01
C GLU A 34 0.85 -17.79 -5.96
N PRO A 35 0.38 -18.34 -7.10
CA PRO A 35 -0.43 -19.56 -7.10
C PRO A 35 0.36 -20.79 -6.61
N GLU A 36 -0.29 -21.67 -5.86
CA GLU A 36 0.22 -22.98 -5.40
C GLU A 36 -0.46 -24.15 -6.13
N THR A 37 -1.55 -23.90 -6.86
CA THR A 37 -2.29 -24.89 -7.65
C THR A 37 -2.51 -24.44 -9.08
N ILE A 38 -2.72 -25.39 -9.99
CA ILE A 38 -3.02 -25.08 -11.39
C ILE A 38 -4.32 -24.26 -11.51
N GLU A 39 -5.32 -24.51 -10.66
CA GLU A 39 -6.57 -23.74 -10.61
C GLU A 39 -6.33 -22.27 -10.20
N GLU A 40 -5.45 -22.03 -9.22
CA GLU A 40 -5.08 -20.66 -8.83
C GLU A 40 -4.30 -19.94 -9.94
N LEU A 41 -3.40 -20.65 -10.64
CA LEU A 41 -2.67 -20.09 -11.78
C LEU A 41 -3.62 -19.77 -12.94
N ASP A 42 -4.58 -20.65 -13.23
CA ASP A 42 -5.61 -20.45 -14.25
C ASP A 42 -6.49 -19.23 -13.95
N ALA A 43 -6.86 -19.04 -12.68
CA ALA A 43 -7.58 -17.84 -12.23
C ALA A 43 -6.69 -16.58 -12.34
N ALA A 44 -5.40 -16.69 -12.00
CA ALA A 44 -4.46 -15.57 -12.06
C ALA A 44 -4.21 -15.07 -13.50
N LEU A 45 -4.35 -15.92 -14.52
CA LEU A 45 -4.23 -15.49 -15.93
C LEU A 45 -5.29 -14.45 -16.33
N GLU A 46 -6.45 -14.40 -15.66
CA GLU A 46 -7.47 -13.37 -15.92
C GLU A 46 -6.96 -11.94 -15.66
N ARG A 47 -5.89 -11.81 -14.89
CA ARG A 47 -5.21 -10.54 -14.64
C ARG A 47 -4.53 -9.97 -15.88
N PHE A 48 -4.30 -10.77 -16.92
CA PHE A 48 -3.55 -10.37 -18.12
C PHE A 48 -4.28 -10.69 -19.44
N ILE A 49 -5.17 -11.68 -19.42
CA ILE A 49 -5.93 -12.15 -20.59
C ILE A 49 -7.42 -12.21 -20.25
N GLU A 50 -8.29 -11.61 -21.07
CA GLU A 50 -9.73 -11.74 -20.87
C GLU A 50 -10.19 -13.20 -21.13
N ARG A 51 -10.78 -13.88 -20.14
CA ARG A 51 -11.14 -15.33 -20.17
C ARG A 51 -12.28 -15.72 -21.11
N ASP A 52 -12.00 -16.48 -22.18
CA ASP A 52 -12.95 -16.85 -23.26
C ASP A 52 -13.54 -18.25 -23.15
N ALA A 53 -12.90 -19.12 -22.37
CA ALA A 53 -13.31 -20.48 -22.09
C ALA A 53 -13.50 -20.69 -20.57
N GLU A 54 -13.91 -21.90 -20.17
CA GLU A 54 -14.00 -22.25 -18.76
C GLU A 54 -12.62 -22.28 -18.06
N SER A 55 -11.55 -22.53 -18.82
CA SER A 55 -10.16 -22.55 -18.33
C SER A 55 -9.19 -22.24 -19.48
N PHE A 56 -8.12 -21.49 -19.18
CA PHE A 56 -7.01 -21.25 -20.10
C PHE A 56 -6.21 -22.53 -20.39
N PHE A 57 -6.26 -23.50 -19.47
CA PHE A 57 -5.58 -24.78 -19.60
C PHE A 57 -6.47 -25.90 -20.17
N CYS A 58 -7.64 -25.59 -20.74
CA CYS A 58 -8.57 -26.60 -21.27
C CYS A 58 -7.98 -27.44 -22.42
N CYS A 59 -6.97 -26.91 -23.13
CA CYS A 59 -6.26 -27.60 -24.21
C CYS A 59 -5.00 -28.34 -23.73
N PHE A 60 -4.65 -28.27 -22.44
CA PHE A 60 -3.51 -28.99 -21.88
C PHE A 60 -3.89 -30.46 -21.62
N TRP A 61 -2.91 -31.34 -21.76
CA TRP A 61 -3.06 -32.78 -21.49
C TRP A 61 -2.07 -33.23 -20.41
N PRO A 62 -2.25 -34.41 -19.80
CA PRO A 62 -1.30 -34.92 -18.82
C PRO A 62 0.12 -34.99 -19.41
N ALA A 63 1.11 -34.46 -18.69
CA ALA A 63 2.46 -34.40 -19.23
C ALA A 63 3.06 -35.78 -19.46
N THR A 64 3.82 -35.91 -20.56
CA THR A 64 4.42 -37.19 -20.98
C THR A 64 5.94 -37.14 -21.07
N ASP A 65 6.51 -35.97 -21.38
CA ASP A 65 7.95 -35.75 -21.40
C ASP A 65 8.30 -34.26 -21.13
N TYR A 66 9.60 -33.99 -20.97
CA TYR A 66 10.15 -32.63 -20.84
C TYR A 66 11.01 -32.28 -22.05
N ALA A 67 10.61 -32.71 -23.24
CA ALA A 67 11.41 -32.49 -24.43
C ALA A 67 11.31 -31.03 -24.92
N TYR A 68 12.47 -30.46 -25.26
CA TYR A 68 12.55 -29.17 -25.92
C TYR A 68 11.72 -29.15 -27.22
N HIS A 69 10.90 -28.12 -27.43
CA HIS A 69 10.02 -28.02 -28.60
C HIS A 69 10.22 -26.69 -29.33
N ASP A 70 10.56 -26.75 -30.62
CA ASP A 70 10.77 -25.61 -31.54
C ASP A 70 11.62 -24.46 -30.94
N ALA A 71 10.99 -23.47 -30.32
CA ALA A 71 11.65 -22.29 -29.76
C ALA A 71 12.03 -22.43 -28.27
N GLY A 72 11.54 -23.44 -27.54
CA GLY A 72 11.92 -23.65 -26.15
C GLY A 72 11.13 -24.68 -25.34
N LEU A 73 11.44 -24.69 -24.04
CA LEU A 73 10.77 -25.42 -22.96
C LEU A 73 10.59 -24.49 -21.76
N LEU A 74 9.36 -24.36 -21.27
CA LEU A 74 9.00 -23.71 -20.01
C LEU A 74 8.45 -24.78 -19.06
N ILE A 75 9.03 -24.89 -17.86
CA ILE A 75 8.52 -25.73 -16.77
C ILE A 75 8.19 -24.83 -15.59
N VAL A 76 6.97 -24.93 -15.06
CA VAL A 76 6.52 -24.24 -13.87
C VAL A 76 6.15 -25.26 -12.81
N ASP A 77 6.92 -25.33 -11.73
CA ASP A 77 6.59 -26.13 -10.55
C ASP A 77 6.08 -25.22 -9.44
N LEU A 78 4.76 -25.24 -9.24
CA LEU A 78 4.06 -24.37 -8.29
C LEU A 78 4.40 -24.72 -6.84
N VAL A 79 4.61 -26.01 -6.53
CA VAL A 79 4.93 -26.46 -5.16
C VAL A 79 6.37 -26.11 -4.80
N ALA A 80 7.29 -26.28 -5.76
CA ALA A 80 8.70 -25.94 -5.59
C ALA A 80 8.98 -24.43 -5.71
N ARG A 81 8.01 -23.64 -6.20
CA ARG A 81 8.19 -22.24 -6.59
C ARG A 81 9.38 -22.09 -7.55
N LEU A 82 9.40 -22.91 -8.60
CA LEU A 82 10.49 -22.98 -9.57
C LEU A 82 9.95 -22.74 -10.99
N VAL A 83 10.66 -21.90 -11.75
CA VAL A 83 10.44 -21.69 -13.17
C VAL A 83 11.73 -22.03 -13.91
N VAL A 84 11.65 -22.98 -14.84
CA VAL A 84 12.73 -23.37 -15.73
C VAL A 84 12.36 -22.91 -17.13
N CYS A 85 13.19 -22.11 -17.79
CA CYS A 85 12.94 -21.69 -19.16
C CYS A 85 14.21 -21.84 -20.00
N ASP A 86 14.25 -22.91 -20.78
CA ASP A 86 15.26 -23.14 -21.80
C ASP A 86 14.66 -22.70 -23.13
N SER A 87 14.86 -21.42 -23.50
CA SER A 87 14.18 -20.80 -24.63
C SER A 87 15.08 -19.86 -25.41
N THR A 88 14.88 -19.85 -26.72
CA THR A 88 15.46 -18.85 -27.63
C THR A 88 14.57 -17.62 -27.83
N TYR A 89 13.34 -17.66 -27.30
CA TYR A 89 12.33 -16.62 -27.44
C TYR A 89 12.13 -15.80 -26.16
N LEU A 90 12.03 -16.49 -25.02
CA LEU A 90 11.66 -15.91 -23.73
C LEU A 90 12.89 -15.80 -22.82
N ALA A 91 13.15 -14.59 -22.30
CA ALA A 91 14.10 -14.36 -21.22
C ALA A 91 13.34 -14.21 -19.90
N LEU A 92 13.67 -15.03 -18.90
CA LEU A 92 13.02 -14.95 -17.58
C LEU A 92 13.51 -13.73 -16.82
N MET A 93 12.56 -12.91 -16.34
CA MET A 93 12.84 -11.76 -15.49
C MET A 93 11.93 -11.79 -14.26
N PRO A 94 12.42 -11.42 -13.06
CA PRO A 94 11.58 -11.31 -11.86
C PRO A 94 10.51 -10.21 -11.96
N ALA A 95 10.66 -9.27 -12.87
CA ALA A 95 9.69 -8.22 -13.15
C ALA A 95 9.70 -7.89 -14.63
N GLY A 96 8.55 -7.47 -15.15
CA GLY A 96 8.40 -7.12 -16.56
C GLY A 96 7.01 -6.62 -16.87
N SER A 97 6.68 -6.55 -18.15
CA SER A 97 5.34 -6.24 -18.62
C SER A 97 4.93 -7.20 -19.73
N VAL A 98 3.62 -7.42 -19.85
CA VAL A 98 3.01 -8.19 -20.94
C VAL A 98 1.83 -7.42 -21.51
N PRO A 99 1.55 -7.49 -22.82
CA PRO A 99 0.44 -6.76 -23.41
C PRO A 99 -0.90 -7.29 -22.90
N TYR A 100 -1.81 -6.43 -22.46
CA TYR A 100 -3.15 -6.87 -22.04
C TYR A 100 -3.98 -7.35 -23.24
N HIS A 101 -4.57 -8.55 -23.13
CA HIS A 101 -5.35 -9.11 -24.22
C HIS A 101 -6.87 -9.04 -23.95
N ASP A 102 -7.53 -8.03 -24.52
CA ASP A 102 -8.99 -7.77 -24.38
C ASP A 102 -9.86 -8.37 -25.50
N ARG A 103 -9.25 -9.15 -26.39
CA ARG A 103 -9.82 -9.78 -27.60
C ARG A 103 -10.36 -8.86 -28.69
N LYS A 104 -10.75 -7.63 -28.38
CA LYS A 104 -11.37 -6.70 -29.33
C LYS A 104 -10.33 -5.98 -30.16
N SER A 105 -9.16 -5.75 -29.54
CA SER A 105 -7.98 -5.21 -30.17
C SER A 105 -6.79 -6.00 -29.63
N ALA A 106 -5.69 -6.08 -30.37
CA ALA A 106 -4.41 -6.29 -29.69
C ALA A 106 -4.20 -5.04 -28.84
N GLY A 107 -4.61 -5.08 -27.58
CA GLY A 107 -4.55 -3.93 -26.67
C GLY A 107 -3.10 -3.47 -26.57
N GLU A 108 -2.86 -2.19 -26.86
CA GLU A 108 -1.53 -1.56 -26.75
C GLU A 108 -1.11 -1.31 -25.28
N ALA A 109 -1.97 -1.65 -24.32
CA ALA A 109 -1.70 -1.44 -22.91
C ALA A 109 -0.87 -2.58 -22.32
N ASP A 110 0.40 -2.32 -22.04
CA ASP A 110 1.24 -3.21 -21.26
C ASP A 110 0.79 -3.26 -19.80
N VAL A 111 0.77 -4.45 -19.20
CA VAL A 111 0.47 -4.69 -17.80
C VAL A 111 1.71 -5.21 -17.12
N ASN A 112 2.15 -4.49 -16.10
CA ASN A 112 3.33 -4.84 -15.33
C ASN A 112 3.06 -6.05 -14.43
N TYR A 113 4.11 -6.79 -14.12
CA TYR A 113 4.13 -7.82 -13.10
C TYR A 113 5.46 -7.81 -12.35
N HIS A 114 5.39 -8.19 -11.08
CA HIS A 114 6.53 -8.51 -10.25
C HIS A 114 6.33 -9.91 -9.66
N LEU A 115 7.39 -10.72 -9.62
CA LEU A 115 7.40 -12.03 -8.98
C LEU A 115 7.97 -11.90 -7.57
N SER A 116 7.38 -12.66 -6.65
CA SER A 116 7.89 -12.80 -5.28
C SER A 116 9.29 -13.42 -5.31
N GLU A 117 10.17 -13.02 -4.39
CA GLU A 117 11.53 -13.56 -4.26
C GLU A 117 11.55 -15.08 -3.94
N ASP A 118 10.41 -15.65 -3.55
CA ASP A 118 10.24 -17.10 -3.36
C ASP A 118 10.25 -17.87 -4.69
N TRP A 119 10.02 -17.23 -5.84
CA TRP A 119 10.17 -17.85 -7.15
C TRP A 119 11.64 -17.94 -7.56
N LEU A 120 12.14 -19.16 -7.72
CA LEU A 120 13.45 -19.41 -8.32
C LEU A 120 13.31 -19.49 -9.84
N LEU A 121 14.06 -18.66 -10.57
CA LEU A 121 14.09 -18.66 -12.03
C LEU A 121 15.42 -19.25 -12.51
N THR A 122 15.39 -20.21 -13.44
CA THR A 122 16.59 -20.80 -14.04
C THR A 122 16.41 -21.04 -15.54
N GLU A 123 17.48 -20.89 -16.30
CA GLU A 123 17.51 -21.19 -17.75
C GLU A 123 18.07 -22.59 -18.05
N ASP A 124 18.63 -23.28 -17.04
CA ASP A 124 19.21 -24.62 -17.18
C ASP A 124 18.17 -25.72 -16.91
N SER A 125 17.86 -26.49 -17.94
CA SER A 125 16.93 -27.62 -17.93
C SER A 125 17.57 -28.97 -17.59
N THR A 126 18.88 -29.04 -17.31
CA THR A 126 19.60 -30.33 -17.17
C THR A 126 19.31 -31.04 -15.86
N ASP A 127 19.27 -30.32 -14.73
CA ASP A 127 19.16 -30.89 -13.37
C ASP A 127 17.97 -30.30 -12.58
N TRP A 128 16.96 -29.78 -13.28
CA TRP A 128 15.87 -29.05 -12.64
C TRP A 128 15.03 -29.92 -11.68
N GLU A 129 14.89 -31.22 -11.93
CA GLU A 129 14.11 -32.12 -11.05
C GLU A 129 14.73 -32.23 -9.66
N ALA A 130 16.06 -32.32 -9.59
CA ALA A 130 16.79 -32.36 -8.33
C ALA A 130 16.65 -31.03 -7.58
N LEU A 131 16.76 -29.91 -8.31
CA LEU A 131 16.54 -28.57 -7.77
C LEU A 131 15.11 -28.40 -7.23
N ALA A 132 14.10 -28.87 -7.98
CA ALA A 132 12.71 -28.83 -7.57
C ALA A 132 12.47 -29.65 -6.30
N GLU A 133 13.06 -30.85 -6.21
CA GLU A 133 12.94 -31.69 -5.01
C GLU A 133 13.58 -31.06 -3.77
N ASP A 134 14.75 -30.44 -3.92
CA ASP A 134 15.40 -29.73 -2.81
C ASP A 134 14.56 -28.53 -2.35
N ARG A 135 13.99 -27.75 -3.28
CA ARG A 135 13.05 -26.66 -2.98
C ARG A 135 11.78 -27.14 -2.28
N ARG A 136 11.16 -28.22 -2.75
CA ARG A 136 9.99 -28.82 -2.08
C ARG A 136 10.33 -29.28 -0.67
N ARG A 137 11.52 -29.88 -0.46
CA ARG A 137 11.98 -30.29 0.87
C ARG A 137 12.18 -29.09 1.79
N GLU A 138 12.78 -28.01 1.29
CA GLU A 138 12.96 -26.76 2.05
C GLU A 138 11.61 -26.17 2.48
N ARG A 139 10.64 -26.08 1.55
CA ARG A 139 9.28 -25.58 1.83
C ARG A 139 8.49 -26.51 2.73
N PHE A 140 8.70 -27.83 2.65
CA PHE A 140 8.11 -28.78 3.56
C PHE A 140 8.61 -28.58 5.00
N ILE A 141 9.90 -28.27 5.17
CA ILE A 141 10.49 -27.94 6.47
C ILE A 141 9.99 -26.58 6.97
N ASN A 142 9.79 -25.62 6.05
CA ASN A 142 9.37 -24.25 6.33
C ASN A 142 8.04 -23.93 5.62
N PRO A 143 6.90 -24.53 6.03
CA PRO A 143 5.63 -24.29 5.36
C PRO A 143 5.24 -22.80 5.44
N PRO A 144 4.35 -22.28 4.59
CA PRO A 144 3.81 -20.93 4.78
C PRO A 144 3.21 -20.74 6.18
N LEU A 145 3.39 -19.55 6.77
CA LEU A 145 2.95 -19.23 8.13
C LEU A 145 1.68 -18.36 8.08
N ASP A 146 0.62 -18.78 8.77
CA ASP A 146 -0.55 -17.91 8.99
C ASP A 146 -0.24 -16.89 10.11
N ALA A 147 0.50 -15.85 9.75
CA ALA A 147 0.87 -14.78 10.68
C ALA A 147 -0.36 -14.03 11.19
N ARG A 148 -1.41 -13.89 10.39
CA ARG A 148 -2.64 -13.16 10.75
C ARG A 148 -3.35 -13.82 11.92
N ALA A 149 -3.32 -15.15 12.01
CA ALA A 149 -3.85 -15.88 13.18
C ALA A 149 -3.14 -15.51 14.50
N VAL A 150 -1.87 -15.08 14.45
CA VAL A 150 -1.15 -14.59 15.63
C VAL A 150 -1.41 -13.11 15.86
N LEU A 151 -1.28 -12.30 14.80
CA LEU A 151 -1.37 -10.84 14.87
C LEU A 151 -2.79 -10.36 15.22
N TYR A 152 -3.83 -10.98 14.67
CA TYR A 152 -5.23 -10.61 14.97
C TYR A 152 -5.92 -11.57 15.94
N GLY A 153 -5.29 -12.69 16.29
CA GLY A 153 -5.91 -13.77 17.06
C GLY A 153 -5.65 -13.71 18.56
N GLU A 154 -5.92 -14.85 19.21
CA GLU A 154 -5.75 -15.04 20.65
C GLU A 154 -4.35 -14.67 21.18
N PRO A 155 -3.23 -14.95 20.48
CA PRO A 155 -1.90 -14.59 20.98
C PRO A 155 -1.70 -13.08 21.22
N LEU A 156 -2.21 -12.20 20.34
CA LEU A 156 -2.21 -10.76 20.58
C LEU A 156 -3.10 -10.41 21.77
N LEU A 157 -4.32 -10.94 21.81
CA LEU A 157 -5.31 -10.56 22.82
C LEU A 157 -4.88 -10.99 24.23
N ASP A 158 -4.26 -12.16 24.38
CA ASP A 158 -3.64 -12.62 25.63
C ASP A 158 -2.51 -11.68 26.05
N PHE A 159 -1.61 -11.33 25.11
CA PHE A 159 -0.52 -10.40 25.38
C PHE A 159 -1.04 -9.04 25.85
N VAL A 160 -2.04 -8.47 25.17
CA VAL A 160 -2.64 -7.18 25.54
C VAL A 160 -3.27 -7.27 26.93
N ALA A 161 -4.11 -8.29 27.18
CA ALA A 161 -4.79 -8.45 28.46
C ALA A 161 -3.78 -8.52 29.63
N ARG A 162 -2.73 -9.33 29.50
CA ARG A 162 -1.70 -9.50 30.54
C ARG A 162 -0.93 -8.20 30.78
N ASN A 163 -0.45 -7.55 29.73
CA ASN A 163 0.37 -6.34 29.87
C ASN A 163 -0.45 -5.14 30.36
N CYS A 164 -1.71 -5.01 29.94
CA CYS A 164 -2.59 -3.95 30.45
C CYS A 164 -2.97 -4.16 31.91
N LEU A 165 -3.28 -5.40 32.33
CA LEU A 165 -3.52 -5.70 33.74
C LEU A 165 -2.28 -5.35 34.59
N ASP A 166 -1.10 -5.79 34.16
CA ASP A 166 0.15 -5.49 34.88
C ASP A 166 0.43 -3.98 34.95
N ALA A 167 0.32 -3.25 33.83
CA ALA A 167 0.64 -1.83 33.77
C ALA A 167 -0.38 -0.92 34.48
N PHE A 168 -1.66 -1.28 34.46
CA PHE A 168 -2.75 -0.36 34.82
C PHE A 168 -3.58 -0.77 36.04
N HIS A 169 -3.30 -1.92 36.68
CA HIS A 169 -4.12 -2.39 37.80
C HIS A 169 -4.24 -1.40 38.96
N ASP A 170 -3.19 -0.60 39.22
CA ASP A 170 -3.16 0.36 40.33
C ASP A 170 -3.44 1.82 39.90
N GLN A 171 -3.76 2.07 38.62
CA GLN A 171 -3.89 3.43 38.07
C GLN A 171 -5.32 4.00 38.13
N GLY A 172 -6.31 3.19 38.53
CA GLY A 172 -7.71 3.61 38.58
C GLY A 172 -8.33 3.84 37.19
N ALA A 173 -9.39 4.66 37.13
CA ALA A 173 -10.06 5.00 35.87
C ALA A 173 -9.07 5.63 34.86
N ALA A 174 -9.32 5.40 33.56
CA ALA A 174 -8.51 5.99 32.50
C ALA A 174 -8.66 7.52 32.49
N ALA A 175 -7.57 8.23 32.19
CA ALA A 175 -7.61 9.68 32.01
C ALA A 175 -8.52 10.06 30.83
N GLU A 176 -9.19 11.21 30.93
CA GLU A 176 -9.92 11.77 29.80
C GLU A 176 -8.93 12.16 28.69
N ARG A 177 -9.39 12.16 27.44
CA ARG A 177 -8.56 12.51 26.29
C ARG A 177 -8.23 14.01 26.32
N ASP A 178 -7.12 14.35 26.94
CA ASP A 178 -6.56 15.69 26.99
C ASP A 178 -5.05 15.61 26.73
N TYR A 179 -4.62 16.08 25.56
CA TYR A 179 -3.21 16.03 25.15
C TYR A 179 -2.32 16.95 26.00
N GLU A 180 -2.88 17.88 26.76
CA GLU A 180 -2.14 18.73 27.69
C GLU A 180 -2.06 18.12 29.09
N ASP A 181 -2.93 17.14 29.42
CA ASP A 181 -2.93 16.46 30.70
C ASP A 181 -1.73 15.50 30.84
N PRO A 182 -0.84 15.70 31.84
CA PRO A 182 0.29 14.81 32.06
C PRO A 182 -0.13 13.37 32.39
N GLY A 183 -1.33 13.17 32.96
CA GLY A 183 -1.89 11.85 33.24
C GLY A 183 -2.17 11.07 31.95
N TYR A 184 -2.92 11.68 31.04
CA TYR A 184 -3.20 11.12 29.72
C TYR A 184 -1.92 10.89 28.90
N GLN A 185 -0.97 11.83 28.90
CA GLN A 185 0.34 11.63 28.22
C GLN A 185 1.09 10.41 28.75
N ARG A 186 1.10 10.22 30.09
CA ARG A 186 1.73 9.05 30.70
C ARG A 186 1.04 7.74 30.29
N GLU A 187 -0.29 7.74 30.18
CA GLU A 187 -1.03 6.58 29.66
C GLU A 187 -0.68 6.31 28.20
N CYS A 188 -0.60 7.33 27.35
CA CYS A 188 -0.15 7.22 25.96
C CYS A 188 1.24 6.57 25.87
N ASP A 189 2.19 7.00 26.70
CA ASP A 189 3.53 6.42 26.76
C ASP A 189 3.52 4.95 27.18
N LEU A 190 2.74 4.58 28.19
CA LEU A 190 2.62 3.18 28.61
C LEU A 190 1.98 2.30 27.54
N ILE A 191 0.93 2.78 26.86
CA ILE A 191 0.30 2.08 25.74
C ILE A 191 1.32 1.90 24.60
N ARG A 192 2.10 2.94 24.29
CA ARG A 192 3.19 2.90 23.31
C ARG A 192 4.25 1.87 23.68
N GLU A 193 4.71 1.85 24.93
CA GLU A 193 5.69 0.87 25.41
C GLU A 193 5.20 -0.58 25.29
N ILE A 194 3.93 -0.84 25.62
CA ILE A 194 3.34 -2.18 25.47
C ILE A 194 3.29 -2.58 23.99
N HIS A 195 2.89 -1.64 23.10
CA HIS A 195 2.84 -1.90 21.66
C HIS A 195 4.23 -2.12 21.06
N VAL A 196 5.24 -1.32 21.44
CA VAL A 196 6.64 -1.53 21.05
C VAL A 196 7.12 -2.91 21.49
N ARG A 197 6.81 -3.31 22.73
CA ARG A 197 7.18 -4.63 23.25
C ARG A 197 6.55 -5.74 22.41
N TRP A 198 5.29 -5.62 22.04
CA TRP A 198 4.64 -6.57 21.13
C TRP A 198 5.39 -6.67 19.80
N MET A 199 5.62 -5.54 19.14
CA MET A 199 6.22 -5.49 17.80
C MET A 199 7.66 -5.97 17.72
N MET A 200 8.40 -5.86 18.83
CA MET A 200 9.85 -6.08 18.88
C MET A 200 10.27 -7.35 19.64
N THR A 201 9.33 -8.09 20.23
CA THR A 201 9.66 -9.33 20.96
C THR A 201 9.56 -10.53 20.01
N PRO A 202 10.64 -11.32 19.84
CA PRO A 202 10.60 -12.59 19.11
C PRO A 202 9.55 -13.55 19.68
N ARG A 203 8.82 -14.25 18.82
CA ARG A 203 7.76 -15.17 19.26
C ARG A 203 7.92 -16.55 18.64
N GLU A 204 7.67 -17.59 19.44
CA GLU A 204 7.73 -18.99 18.97
C GLU A 204 6.65 -19.29 17.93
N ASP A 205 5.44 -18.75 18.10
CA ASP A 205 4.32 -18.84 17.14
C ASP A 205 4.59 -18.09 15.82
N LEU A 206 5.65 -17.27 15.78
CA LEU A 206 6.20 -16.63 14.59
C LEU A 206 7.61 -17.16 14.24
N ARG A 207 7.95 -18.38 14.65
CA ARG A 207 9.24 -19.04 14.36
C ARG A 207 10.47 -18.27 14.84
N GLY A 208 10.34 -17.61 15.98
CA GLY A 208 11.38 -16.78 16.57
C GLY A 208 11.54 -15.41 15.91
N GLN A 209 10.66 -15.02 14.98
CA GLN A 209 10.63 -13.68 14.42
C GLN A 209 9.77 -12.75 15.30
N THR A 210 10.00 -11.45 15.17
CA THR A 210 9.11 -10.44 15.76
C THR A 210 7.91 -10.18 14.84
N PRO A 211 6.75 -9.71 15.36
CA PRO A 211 5.64 -9.26 14.52
C PRO A 211 6.07 -8.29 13.42
N ARG A 212 6.98 -7.34 13.74
CA ARG A 212 7.55 -6.42 12.77
C ARG A 212 8.24 -7.15 11.61
N GLN A 213 9.15 -8.08 11.90
CA GLN A 213 9.91 -8.79 10.86
C GLN A 213 8.98 -9.56 9.92
N VAL A 214 7.96 -10.22 10.47
CA VAL A 214 6.96 -10.95 9.69
C VAL A 214 6.18 -10.02 8.76
N MET A 215 5.73 -8.86 9.28
CA MET A 215 5.01 -7.89 8.46
C MET A 215 5.88 -7.27 7.34
N PHE A 216 7.19 -7.14 7.56
CA PHE A 216 8.11 -6.58 6.55
C PHE A 216 8.53 -7.56 5.46
N SER A 217 8.59 -8.87 5.77
CA SER A 217 9.23 -9.89 4.92
C SER A 217 8.79 -9.94 3.45
N HIS A 218 7.58 -9.46 3.11
CA HIS A 218 7.09 -9.39 1.73
C HIS A 218 6.30 -8.11 1.43
N ARG A 219 6.60 -7.03 2.17
CA ARG A 219 5.86 -5.78 2.02
C ARG A 219 6.12 -5.13 0.68
N GLY A 220 7.38 -4.97 0.30
CA GLY A 220 7.75 -4.35 -0.98
C GLY A 220 7.11 -5.04 -2.18
N PHE A 221 7.03 -6.39 -2.15
CA PHE A 221 6.33 -7.17 -3.16
C PHE A 221 4.82 -6.89 -3.19
N THR A 222 4.18 -6.87 -2.02
CA THR A 222 2.74 -6.58 -1.91
C THR A 222 2.41 -5.19 -2.44
N ASP A 223 3.18 -4.18 -2.01
CA ASP A 223 2.99 -2.79 -2.41
C ASP A 223 3.22 -2.62 -3.92
N ALA A 224 4.29 -3.21 -4.47
CA ALA A 224 4.56 -3.19 -5.91
C ALA A 224 3.44 -3.88 -6.72
N SER A 225 2.91 -5.01 -6.23
CA SER A 225 1.79 -5.68 -6.90
C SER A 225 0.52 -4.82 -6.87
N LEU A 226 0.25 -4.09 -5.80
CA LEU A 226 -0.90 -3.17 -5.74
C LEU A 226 -0.71 -1.99 -6.70
N GLU A 227 0.50 -1.43 -6.78
CA GLU A 227 0.84 -0.37 -7.73
C GLU A 227 0.68 -0.84 -9.18
N ASP A 228 1.16 -2.04 -9.53
CA ASP A 228 0.95 -2.64 -10.85
C ASP A 228 -0.55 -2.79 -11.17
N ARG A 229 -1.37 -3.14 -10.17
CA ARG A 229 -2.82 -3.29 -10.32
C ARG A 229 -3.52 -1.94 -10.47
N ALA A 230 -3.08 -0.91 -9.75
CA ALA A 230 -3.57 0.45 -9.90
C ALA A 230 -3.27 0.96 -11.32
N LEU A 231 -2.03 0.78 -11.78
CA LEU A 231 -1.62 1.16 -13.13
C LEU A 231 -2.39 0.39 -14.21
N GLN A 232 -2.62 -0.92 -14.01
CA GLN A 232 -3.48 -1.70 -14.89
C GLN A 232 -4.89 -1.10 -14.97
N TRP A 233 -5.49 -0.77 -13.81
CA TRP A 233 -6.83 -0.18 -13.79
C TRP A 233 -6.83 1.16 -14.55
N SER A 234 -5.87 2.05 -14.31
CA SER A 234 -5.75 3.31 -15.04
C SER A 234 -5.61 3.13 -16.55
N ARG A 235 -4.90 2.09 -17.01
CA ARG A 235 -4.69 1.83 -18.45
C ARG A 235 -5.86 1.14 -19.14
N THR A 236 -6.59 0.30 -18.42
CA THR A 236 -7.65 -0.54 -19.00
C THR A 236 -9.06 -0.03 -18.69
N ASP A 237 -9.18 0.96 -17.80
CA ASP A 237 -10.43 1.47 -17.24
C ASP A 237 -11.30 0.36 -16.61
N ARG A 238 -10.64 -0.71 -16.14
CA ARG A 238 -11.28 -1.85 -15.49
C ARG A 238 -10.55 -2.21 -14.21
N CYS A 239 -11.30 -2.37 -13.13
CA CYS A 239 -10.75 -2.91 -11.90
C CYS A 239 -10.17 -4.30 -12.17
N PRO A 240 -8.90 -4.56 -11.79
CA PRO A 240 -8.28 -5.85 -12.01
C PRO A 240 -8.98 -6.94 -11.19
N THR A 241 -8.97 -8.17 -11.71
CA THR A 241 -9.46 -9.33 -10.98
C THR A 241 -8.60 -9.55 -9.72
N GLY A 242 -9.25 -9.52 -8.56
CA GLY A 242 -8.59 -9.79 -7.28
C GLY A 242 -8.30 -11.28 -7.06
N LEU A 243 -7.44 -11.57 -6.09
CA LEU A 243 -7.15 -12.93 -5.66
C LEU A 243 -8.37 -13.58 -4.99
N ASN A 244 -8.57 -14.87 -5.24
CA ASN A 244 -9.62 -15.65 -4.59
C ASN A 244 -9.33 -15.73 -3.07
N PRO A 245 -10.32 -15.49 -2.17
CA PRO A 245 -10.16 -15.63 -0.73
C PRO A 245 -9.67 -17.00 -0.24
N ASP A 246 -9.94 -18.06 -1.01
CA ASP A 246 -9.50 -19.41 -0.69
C ASP A 246 -8.05 -19.68 -1.13
N SER A 247 -7.46 -18.78 -1.93
CA SER A 247 -6.11 -18.96 -2.44
C SER A 247 -5.04 -18.91 -1.35
N ALA A 248 -3.94 -19.64 -1.57
CA ALA A 248 -2.80 -19.64 -0.66
C ALA A 248 -2.26 -18.21 -0.43
N ALA A 249 -2.11 -17.43 -1.50
CA ALA A 249 -1.62 -16.06 -1.46
C ALA A 249 -2.53 -15.14 -0.62
N TYR A 250 -3.85 -15.14 -0.87
CA TYR A 250 -4.78 -14.31 -0.08
C TYR A 250 -4.70 -14.65 1.41
N ARG A 251 -4.53 -15.93 1.76
CA ARG A 251 -4.52 -16.39 3.15
C ARG A 251 -3.18 -16.13 3.85
N LEU A 252 -2.07 -16.40 3.16
CA LEU A 252 -0.76 -16.60 3.79
C LEU A 252 0.33 -15.66 3.27
N ALA A 253 0.09 -14.86 2.23
CA ALA A 253 1.06 -13.87 1.76
C ALA A 253 1.32 -12.79 2.82
N GLY A 254 2.36 -12.00 2.59
CA GLY A 254 2.75 -10.92 3.48
C GLY A 254 1.74 -9.78 3.60
N PHE A 255 2.20 -8.71 4.22
CA PHE A 255 1.41 -7.53 4.57
C PHE A 255 1.87 -6.38 3.68
N GLY A 256 0.93 -5.62 3.11
CA GLY A 256 1.25 -4.35 2.47
C GLY A 256 1.16 -3.21 3.47
N THR A 257 1.37 -2.01 2.94
CA THR A 257 1.35 -0.79 3.75
C THR A 257 -0.02 -0.57 4.41
N HIS A 258 -1.13 -0.84 3.73
CA HIS A 258 -2.46 -0.54 4.26
C HIS A 258 -2.82 -1.45 5.42
N GLU A 259 -2.62 -2.78 5.31
CA GLU A 259 -2.87 -3.70 6.43
C GLU A 259 -1.94 -3.39 7.60
N MET A 260 -0.70 -2.96 7.34
CA MET A 260 0.22 -2.57 8.41
C MET A 260 -0.24 -1.34 9.19
N VAL A 261 -0.73 -0.30 8.50
CA VAL A 261 -1.26 0.91 9.13
C VAL A 261 -2.54 0.60 9.91
N VAL A 262 -3.49 -0.12 9.29
CA VAL A 262 -4.72 -0.55 9.96
C VAL A 262 -4.43 -1.42 11.17
N TYR A 263 -3.42 -2.30 11.08
CA TYR A 263 -3.00 -3.13 12.19
C TYR A 263 -2.44 -2.32 13.37
N TYR A 264 -1.65 -1.28 13.08
CA TYR A 264 -1.17 -0.39 14.13
C TYR A 264 -2.34 0.25 14.89
N ASP A 265 -3.32 0.81 14.17
CA ASP A 265 -4.49 1.44 14.77
C ASP A 265 -5.33 0.44 15.55
N PHE A 266 -5.50 -0.76 15.01
CA PHE A 266 -6.19 -1.86 15.69
C PHE A 266 -5.55 -2.16 17.04
N VAL A 267 -4.23 -2.36 17.10
CA VAL A 267 -3.54 -2.68 18.36
C VAL A 267 -3.67 -1.52 19.36
N ARG A 268 -3.62 -0.26 18.90
CA ARG A 268 -3.85 0.93 19.75
C ARG A 268 -5.25 0.94 20.34
N GLU A 269 -6.26 0.67 19.53
CA GLU A 269 -7.65 0.65 19.98
C GLU A 269 -7.94 -0.50 20.94
N VAL A 270 -7.37 -1.69 20.70
CA VAL A 270 -7.49 -2.83 21.64
C VAL A 270 -6.81 -2.52 22.98
N LEU A 271 -5.61 -1.92 22.96
CA LEU A 271 -4.90 -1.51 24.17
C LEU A 271 -5.68 -0.47 24.97
N TRP A 272 -6.21 0.57 24.32
CA TRP A 272 -7.06 1.58 24.97
C TRP A 272 -8.36 0.98 25.51
N CYS A 273 -8.99 0.09 24.74
CA CYS A 273 -10.19 -0.63 25.16
C CYS A 273 -9.92 -1.49 26.39
N CYS A 274 -8.75 -2.13 26.48
CA CYS A 274 -8.33 -2.88 27.66
C CYS A 274 -8.04 -1.95 28.85
N ARG A 275 -7.26 -0.88 28.65
CA ARG A 275 -6.94 0.13 29.67
C ARG A 275 -8.17 0.69 30.37
N ARG A 276 -9.19 1.09 29.58
CA ARG A 276 -10.44 1.64 30.12
C ARG A 276 -11.17 0.61 30.99
N HIS A 277 -11.33 -0.61 30.48
CA HIS A 277 -12.03 -1.67 31.20
C HIS A 277 -11.29 -2.13 32.47
N VAL A 278 -9.95 -2.24 32.42
CA VAL A 278 -9.13 -2.57 33.60
C VAL A 278 -9.33 -1.52 34.69
N GLY A 279 -9.30 -0.23 34.32
CA GLY A 279 -9.52 0.87 35.27
C GLY A 279 -10.91 0.87 35.91
N GLU A 280 -11.96 0.64 35.12
CA GLU A 280 -13.34 0.58 35.59
C GLU A 280 -13.60 -0.64 36.47
N ARG A 281 -13.10 -1.82 36.07
CA ARG A 281 -13.36 -3.08 36.76
C ARG A 281 -12.60 -3.19 38.07
N LEU A 282 -11.41 -2.61 38.14
CA LEU A 282 -10.59 -2.59 39.35
C LEU A 282 -10.88 -1.37 40.23
N ALA A 283 -11.75 -0.45 39.80
CA ALA A 283 -12.22 0.65 40.63
C ALA A 283 -12.93 0.11 41.88
N GLY A 284 -12.22 0.07 43.00
CA GLY A 284 -12.72 -0.38 44.30
C GLY A 284 -12.25 -1.78 44.73
N PHE A 285 -11.49 -2.51 43.92
CA PHE A 285 -10.83 -3.76 44.32
C PHE A 285 -9.35 -3.50 44.65
N ARG A 286 -8.80 -4.20 45.66
CA ARG A 286 -7.35 -4.16 45.91
C ARG A 286 -6.66 -5.22 45.05
N ALA A 287 -5.47 -4.90 44.55
CA ALA A 287 -4.66 -5.79 43.69
C ALA A 287 -4.44 -7.21 44.27
N ALA A 288 -4.49 -7.36 45.60
CA ALA A 288 -4.32 -8.66 46.27
C ALA A 288 -5.53 -9.60 46.14
N ASP A 289 -6.69 -9.10 45.71
CA ASP A 289 -7.97 -9.81 45.82
C ASP A 289 -8.38 -10.56 44.53
N LEU A 290 -7.65 -10.38 43.42
CA LEU A 290 -7.99 -11.00 42.13
C LEU A 290 -6.76 -11.61 41.45
N PRO A 291 -6.70 -12.94 41.28
CA PRO A 291 -5.63 -13.56 40.51
C PRO A 291 -5.76 -13.18 39.03
N VAL A 292 -4.70 -12.57 38.48
CA VAL A 292 -4.61 -12.15 37.06
C VAL A 292 -5.01 -13.28 36.10
N GLU A 293 -4.62 -14.52 36.42
CA GLU A 293 -4.92 -15.70 35.59
C GLU A 293 -6.42 -16.02 35.49
N GLU A 294 -7.26 -15.59 36.42
CA GLU A 294 -8.71 -15.75 36.31
C GLU A 294 -9.37 -14.65 35.45
N LEU A 295 -8.74 -13.48 35.37
CA LEU A 295 -9.24 -12.33 34.62
C LEU A 295 -8.88 -12.40 33.14
N VAL A 296 -7.69 -12.90 32.81
CA VAL A 296 -7.15 -12.94 31.44
C VAL A 296 -8.09 -13.64 30.45
N PRO A 297 -8.63 -14.86 30.71
CA PRO A 297 -9.53 -15.53 29.76
C PRO A 297 -10.84 -14.78 29.50
N VAL A 298 -11.35 -14.05 30.50
CA VAL A 298 -12.55 -13.22 30.37
C VAL A 298 -12.24 -12.01 29.49
N GLU A 299 -11.08 -11.40 29.71
CA GLU A 299 -10.65 -10.22 28.95
C GLU A 299 -10.35 -10.57 27.49
N ILE A 300 -9.69 -11.70 27.20
CA ILE A 300 -9.44 -12.19 25.84
C ILE A 300 -10.75 -12.29 25.04
N ARG A 301 -11.78 -12.92 25.62
CA ARG A 301 -13.10 -13.05 24.96
C ARG A 301 -13.75 -11.69 24.69
N ARG A 302 -13.64 -10.75 25.64
CA ARG A 302 -14.17 -9.40 25.48
C ARG A 302 -13.45 -8.64 24.37
N LEU A 303 -12.12 -8.71 24.35
CA LEU A 303 -11.29 -8.05 23.34
C LEU A 303 -11.52 -8.69 21.95
N ALA A 304 -11.79 -9.99 21.85
CA ALA A 304 -12.15 -10.63 20.59
C ALA A 304 -13.46 -10.07 20.02
N VAL A 305 -14.49 -9.90 20.85
CA VAL A 305 -15.75 -9.26 20.44
C VAL A 305 -15.51 -7.79 20.04
N PHE A 306 -14.64 -7.08 20.75
CA PHE A 306 -14.26 -5.72 20.39
C PHE A 306 -13.54 -5.67 19.03
N ARG A 307 -12.57 -6.55 18.79
CA ARG A 307 -11.86 -6.68 17.51
C ARG A 307 -12.84 -6.87 16.37
N ASP A 308 -13.73 -7.86 16.47
CA ASP A 308 -14.64 -8.19 15.37
C ASP A 308 -15.58 -7.01 15.06
N ARG A 309 -16.02 -6.30 16.11
CA ARG A 309 -16.82 -5.08 15.94
C ARG A 309 -16.01 -3.93 15.34
N TRP A 310 -14.77 -3.73 15.77
CA TRP A 310 -13.91 -2.65 15.28
C TRP A 310 -13.56 -2.87 13.81
N LEU A 311 -13.20 -4.11 13.42
CA LEU A 311 -12.91 -4.47 12.03
C LEU A 311 -14.11 -4.23 11.11
N ALA A 312 -15.33 -4.44 11.59
CA ALA A 312 -16.55 -4.26 10.82
C ALA A 312 -17.14 -2.84 10.89
N ALA A 313 -16.63 -1.98 11.78
CA ALA A 313 -17.13 -0.62 11.93
C ALA A 313 -16.57 0.29 10.81
N PRO A 314 -17.40 1.20 10.26
CA PRO A 314 -16.91 2.25 9.37
C PRO A 314 -15.87 3.13 10.07
N TYR A 315 -14.76 3.39 9.40
CA TYR A 315 -13.75 4.35 9.82
C TYR A 315 -14.17 5.74 9.34
N SER A 316 -14.31 6.70 10.26
CA SER A 316 -14.77 8.06 9.90
C SER A 316 -13.81 8.75 8.94
N ASP A 317 -12.54 8.42 9.02
CA ASP A 317 -11.45 9.10 8.31
C ASP A 317 -11.08 8.38 7.00
N CYS A 318 -11.87 7.37 6.59
CA CYS A 318 -11.68 6.62 5.34
C CYS A 318 -12.99 6.48 4.56
N ASP A 319 -13.82 7.54 4.54
CA ASP A 319 -15.06 7.63 3.77
C ASP A 319 -16.04 6.47 4.02
N GLY A 320 -16.08 6.01 5.26
CA GLY A 320 -16.96 4.93 5.68
C GLY A 320 -16.46 3.51 5.31
N ARG A 321 -15.26 3.38 4.75
CA ARG A 321 -14.59 2.07 4.61
C ARG A 321 -14.40 1.43 5.98
N THR A 322 -14.44 0.11 6.00
CA THR A 322 -14.17 -0.66 7.23
C THR A 322 -12.71 -1.12 7.22
N ALA A 323 -12.12 -1.29 8.40
CA ALA A 323 -10.78 -1.89 8.50
C ALA A 323 -10.73 -3.28 7.82
N ALA A 324 -11.81 -4.08 7.93
CA ALA A 324 -11.92 -5.36 7.25
C ALA A 324 -11.91 -5.25 5.72
N SER A 325 -12.56 -4.23 5.13
CA SER A 325 -12.56 -4.04 3.68
C SER A 325 -11.19 -3.60 3.17
N ILE A 326 -10.48 -2.74 3.91
CA ILE A 326 -9.13 -2.31 3.55
C ILE A 326 -8.17 -3.50 3.53
N ILE A 327 -8.21 -4.31 4.59
CA ILE A 327 -7.41 -5.54 4.69
C ILE A 327 -7.80 -6.52 3.58
N HIS A 328 -9.08 -6.67 3.26
CA HIS A 328 -9.54 -7.55 2.20
C HIS A 328 -8.99 -7.14 0.84
N ASN A 329 -9.11 -5.87 0.47
CA ASN A 329 -8.67 -5.35 -0.82
C ASN A 329 -7.16 -5.52 -1.00
N GLU A 330 -6.35 -5.17 0.01
CA GLU A 330 -4.89 -5.38 -0.06
C GLU A 330 -4.52 -6.86 -0.22
N ARG A 331 -5.19 -7.76 0.52
CA ARG A 331 -4.98 -9.22 0.39
C ARG A 331 -5.45 -9.78 -0.94
N ALA A 332 -6.52 -9.21 -1.50
CA ALA A 332 -7.01 -9.54 -2.83
C ALA A 332 -6.19 -8.86 -3.94
N ARG A 333 -5.20 -8.01 -3.61
CA ARG A 333 -4.44 -7.18 -4.56
C ARG A 333 -5.35 -6.25 -5.39
N ILE A 334 -6.44 -5.78 -4.79
CA ILE A 334 -7.34 -4.81 -5.37
C ILE A 334 -6.93 -3.42 -4.84
N PRO A 335 -6.55 -2.47 -5.71
CA PRO A 335 -6.29 -1.11 -5.30
C PRO A 335 -7.52 -0.47 -4.64
N GLU A 336 -7.31 0.38 -3.65
CA GLU A 336 -8.38 1.17 -3.03
C GLU A 336 -8.82 2.29 -3.98
N GLY A 337 -9.73 1.96 -4.88
CA GLY A 337 -10.33 2.93 -5.78
C GLY A 337 -11.20 3.94 -5.02
N GLU A 338 -11.12 5.19 -5.44
CA GLU A 338 -12.01 6.26 -5.03
C GLU A 338 -12.62 6.93 -6.24
N THR A 339 -13.81 7.46 -6.04
CA THR A 339 -14.35 8.48 -6.94
C THR A 339 -13.56 9.77 -6.79
N GLY A 340 -13.55 10.60 -7.84
CA GLY A 340 -12.94 11.92 -7.73
C GLY A 340 -13.58 12.79 -6.64
N GLU A 341 -14.88 12.61 -6.38
CA GLU A 341 -15.60 13.29 -5.29
C GLU A 341 -15.10 12.86 -3.90
N GLU A 342 -14.81 11.57 -3.70
CA GLU A 342 -14.22 11.05 -2.45
C GLU A 342 -12.77 11.53 -2.25
N ALA A 343 -11.98 11.58 -3.33
CA ALA A 343 -10.61 12.07 -3.28
C ALA A 343 -10.49 13.61 -3.09
N MET A 344 -11.62 14.33 -3.09
CA MET A 344 -11.66 15.78 -2.96
C MET A 344 -11.47 16.19 -1.49
N ILE A 345 -10.29 16.73 -1.17
CA ILE A 345 -9.95 17.14 0.20
C ILE A 345 -10.75 18.39 0.61
N GLU A 346 -10.91 19.35 -0.30
CA GLU A 346 -11.57 20.63 -0.04
C GLU A 346 -12.52 21.00 -1.18
N ASP A 347 -13.82 21.10 -0.88
CA ASP A 347 -14.88 21.45 -1.84
C ASP A 347 -14.64 22.78 -2.54
N ASP A 348 -14.02 23.75 -1.86
CA ASP A 348 -13.79 25.10 -2.38
C ASP A 348 -12.42 25.25 -3.08
N CYS A 349 -11.56 24.23 -3.05
CA CYS A 349 -10.24 24.27 -3.67
C CYS A 349 -10.35 23.95 -5.18
N PRO A 350 -10.01 24.89 -6.08
CA PRO A 350 -10.12 24.66 -7.52
C PRO A 350 -9.27 23.47 -8.01
N LEU A 351 -8.15 23.17 -7.33
CA LEU A 351 -7.33 22.00 -7.63
C LEU A 351 -7.98 20.70 -7.23
N CYS A 352 -8.59 20.64 -6.04
CA CYS A 352 -9.33 19.46 -5.60
C CYS A 352 -10.51 19.20 -6.52
N GLN A 353 -11.25 20.24 -6.93
CA GLN A 353 -12.32 20.12 -7.92
C GLN A 353 -11.81 19.65 -9.29
N MET A 354 -10.68 20.18 -9.77
CA MET A 354 -10.12 19.76 -11.06
C MET A 354 -9.59 18.31 -11.00
N GLN A 355 -8.99 17.90 -9.88
CA GLN A 355 -8.57 16.52 -9.64
C GLN A 355 -9.78 15.58 -9.60
N ALA A 356 -10.85 15.96 -8.89
CA ALA A 356 -12.09 15.21 -8.80
C ALA A 356 -12.77 14.99 -10.17
N GLU A 357 -12.47 15.86 -11.13
CA GLU A 357 -13.03 15.83 -12.48
C GLU A 357 -12.12 15.17 -13.52
N LEU A 358 -10.91 14.75 -13.13
CA LEU A 358 -10.05 14.03 -14.05
C LEU A 358 -10.67 12.68 -14.42
N PRO A 359 -10.61 12.28 -15.70
CA PRO A 359 -11.07 10.96 -16.11
C PRO A 359 -10.13 9.88 -15.57
N GLY A 360 -10.70 8.70 -15.29
CA GLY A 360 -9.99 7.52 -14.81
C GLY A 360 -10.14 7.30 -13.31
N PRO A 361 -9.66 6.15 -12.81
CA PRO A 361 -9.71 5.82 -11.40
C PRO A 361 -8.72 6.68 -10.60
N VAL A 362 -9.15 7.11 -9.41
CA VAL A 362 -8.26 7.66 -8.37
C VAL A 362 -8.04 6.57 -7.33
N PHE A 363 -6.86 6.56 -6.71
CA PHE A 363 -6.51 5.58 -5.69
C PHE A 363 -6.16 6.25 -4.38
N TRP A 364 -6.65 5.65 -3.32
CA TRP A 364 -6.36 6.03 -1.95
C TRP A 364 -5.25 5.18 -1.36
N HIS A 365 -4.40 5.82 -0.56
CA HIS A 365 -3.28 5.16 0.07
C HIS A 365 -3.13 5.58 1.53
N LEU A 366 -2.88 4.59 2.39
CA LEU A 366 -2.40 4.83 3.75
C LEU A 366 -0.88 4.92 3.73
N ASP A 367 -0.33 6.00 4.28
CA ASP A 367 1.12 6.25 4.32
C ASP A 367 1.75 6.02 5.70
N GLY A 368 0.92 5.93 6.76
CA GLY A 368 1.36 5.81 8.14
C GLY A 368 1.98 7.09 8.72
N SER A 369 1.59 8.26 8.22
CA SER A 369 2.06 9.54 8.73
C SER A 369 1.68 9.82 10.19
N HIS A 370 0.62 9.18 10.71
CA HIS A 370 0.18 9.28 12.11
C HIS A 370 0.83 8.26 13.06
N LEU A 371 1.68 7.37 12.54
CA LEU A 371 2.35 6.36 13.36
C LEU A 371 3.38 7.02 14.30
N ASP A 372 3.55 6.44 15.48
CA ASP A 372 4.57 6.90 16.42
C ASP A 372 5.98 6.81 15.83
N ASP A 373 6.82 7.80 16.16
CA ASP A 373 8.19 7.96 15.65
C ASP A 373 9.20 7.03 16.36
N ASP A 374 8.83 5.75 16.52
CA ASP A 374 9.67 4.68 17.03
C ASP A 374 10.00 3.69 15.91
N PHE A 375 11.20 3.09 15.96
CA PHE A 375 11.61 2.06 14.98
C PHE A 375 10.59 0.91 14.85
N ALA A 376 9.89 0.56 15.94
CA ALA A 376 8.88 -0.47 15.94
C ALA A 376 7.76 -0.24 14.90
N PHE A 377 7.42 1.03 14.66
CA PHE A 377 6.32 1.44 13.80
C PHE A 377 6.79 2.08 12.49
N SER A 378 8.11 2.23 12.31
CA SER A 378 8.64 2.78 11.06
C SER A 378 8.27 1.89 9.89
N LEU A 379 7.62 2.47 8.90
CA LEU A 379 7.31 1.80 7.64
C LEU A 379 8.51 1.86 6.68
N SER A 380 9.28 2.93 6.65
CA SER A 380 10.30 3.11 5.60
C SER A 380 11.63 2.38 5.81
N HIS A 381 11.86 1.76 6.98
CA HIS A 381 13.17 1.22 7.35
C HIS A 381 13.08 -0.21 7.86
N GLU A 382 13.63 -1.18 7.14
CA GLU A 382 13.63 -2.57 7.59
C GLU A 382 14.54 -2.75 8.83
N THR A 383 15.68 -2.08 8.83
CA THR A 383 16.70 -2.22 9.89
C THR A 383 16.72 -1.03 10.85
N ARG A 384 17.15 -1.30 12.09
CA ARG A 384 17.27 -0.27 13.12
C ARG A 384 18.35 0.73 12.77
N GLU A 385 19.40 0.27 12.09
CA GLU A 385 20.56 1.04 11.67
C GLU A 385 20.18 2.10 10.64
N GLU A 386 19.37 1.75 9.64
CA GLU A 386 18.86 2.67 8.62
C GLU A 386 17.98 3.74 9.26
N TRP A 387 17.02 3.33 10.08
CA TRP A 387 16.15 4.26 10.81
C TRP A 387 16.97 5.23 11.67
N GLN A 388 17.93 4.74 12.45
CA GLN A 388 18.81 5.61 13.24
C GLN A 388 19.66 6.54 12.38
N GLN A 389 20.10 6.12 11.19
CA GLN A 389 20.83 6.97 10.27
C GLN A 389 19.96 8.11 9.77
N GLU A 390 18.71 7.82 9.39
CA GLU A 390 17.75 8.83 8.96
C GLU A 390 17.43 9.82 10.09
N ARG A 391 17.16 9.33 11.31
CA ARG A 391 16.97 10.17 12.50
C ARG A 391 18.14 11.11 12.76
N ARG A 392 19.38 10.63 12.55
CA ARG A 392 20.59 11.49 12.64
C ARG A 392 20.58 12.58 11.55
N ARG A 393 20.28 12.22 10.29
CA ARG A 393 20.19 13.17 9.17
C ARG A 393 19.11 14.22 9.43
N TRP A 394 17.91 13.81 9.87
CA TRP A 394 16.83 14.71 10.26
C TRP A 394 17.22 15.62 11.43
N GLY A 395 17.90 15.09 12.44
CA GLY A 395 18.42 15.88 13.55
C GLY A 395 19.49 16.90 13.13
N GLU A 396 20.31 16.59 12.14
CA GLU A 396 21.26 17.54 11.53
C GLU A 396 20.54 18.59 10.69
N PHE A 397 19.60 18.17 9.84
CA PHE A 397 18.76 19.07 9.05
C PHE A 397 18.02 20.07 9.94
N ASN A 398 17.35 19.61 10.99
CA ASN A 398 16.64 20.45 11.95
C ASN A 398 17.57 21.43 12.68
N ARG A 399 18.79 21.00 13.03
CA ARG A 399 19.80 21.90 13.61
C ARG A 399 20.24 22.98 12.63
N LEU A 400 20.52 22.63 11.38
CA LEU A 400 20.87 23.60 10.33
C LEU A 400 19.71 24.55 10.02
N PHE A 401 18.49 24.03 9.96
CA PHE A 401 17.27 24.79 9.74
C PHE A 401 17.01 25.78 10.88
N ALA A 402 17.12 25.35 12.13
CA ALA A 402 16.98 26.22 13.30
C ALA A 402 18.06 27.31 13.35
N ALA A 403 19.31 26.97 13.03
CA ALA A 403 20.40 27.94 12.94
C ALA A 403 20.14 28.99 11.84
N ARG A 404 19.65 28.56 10.67
CA ARG A 404 19.26 29.46 9.58
C ARG A 404 18.10 30.37 10.00
N LYS A 405 17.04 29.82 10.63
CA LYS A 405 15.90 30.58 11.15
C LYS A 405 16.34 31.61 12.19
N ALA A 406 17.30 31.28 13.06
CA ALA A 406 17.88 32.21 14.03
C ALA A 406 18.67 33.35 13.37
N VAL A 407 19.46 33.07 12.32
CA VAL A 407 20.18 34.10 11.55
C VAL A 407 19.20 35.05 10.86
N ILE A 408 18.16 34.53 10.23
CA ILE A 408 17.12 35.31 9.55
C ILE A 408 16.42 36.23 10.55
N LYS A 409 15.98 35.67 11.69
CA LYS A 409 15.37 36.44 12.79
C LYS A 409 16.31 37.55 13.30
N ARG A 410 17.61 37.27 13.42
CA ARG A 410 18.63 38.25 13.84
C ARG A 410 18.82 39.37 12.81
N LEU A 411 18.79 39.03 11.52
CA LEU A 411 18.95 40.00 10.42
C LEU A 411 17.66 40.79 10.13
N ARG A 412 16.53 40.43 10.77
CA ARG A 412 15.20 41.01 10.51
C ARG A 412 14.84 40.98 9.02
N VAL A 413 15.26 39.93 8.32
CA VAL A 413 14.86 39.71 6.93
C VAL A 413 13.38 39.36 6.95
N THR A 414 12.56 40.22 6.37
CA THR A 414 11.15 39.97 6.09
C THR A 414 11.07 39.41 4.69
N PHE A 415 10.50 38.21 4.54
CA PHE A 415 10.08 37.71 3.23
C PHE A 415 8.69 38.30 2.93
N PRO A 416 8.39 38.70 1.69
CA PRO A 416 7.02 39.02 1.30
C PRO A 416 6.13 37.78 1.49
N GLY A 417 5.01 37.95 2.20
CA GLY A 417 4.14 36.87 2.70
C GLY A 417 4.10 36.78 4.23
N ASP A 418 3.13 36.05 4.78
CA ASP A 418 2.81 35.76 6.18
C ASP A 418 3.93 35.20 7.09
N GLY A 419 5.19 35.24 6.65
CA GLY A 419 6.37 34.81 7.41
C GLY A 419 6.58 33.29 7.43
N HIS A 420 5.74 32.53 6.72
CA HIS A 420 5.83 31.07 6.62
C HIS A 420 6.27 30.56 5.24
N SER A 421 6.21 31.37 4.17
CA SER A 421 6.75 31.02 2.86
C SER A 421 8.28 31.22 2.80
N TRP A 422 9.04 30.15 3.07
CA TRP A 422 10.51 30.10 3.02
C TRP A 422 11.06 29.85 1.61
N VAL A 423 10.19 29.82 0.61
CA VAL A 423 10.50 29.42 -0.74
C VAL A 423 10.93 30.68 -1.49
N ASN A 424 12.13 30.68 -2.07
CA ASN A 424 12.49 31.69 -3.06
C ASN A 424 11.33 31.73 -4.08
N PRO A 425 10.79 32.90 -4.46
CA PRO A 425 9.69 32.96 -5.44
C PRO A 425 10.01 32.19 -6.72
N ASP A 426 11.30 32.09 -7.12
CA ASP A 426 11.73 31.27 -8.26
C ASP A 426 11.80 29.75 -7.99
N ILE A 427 11.65 29.31 -6.73
CA ILE A 427 11.67 27.90 -6.31
C ILE A 427 10.26 27.30 -6.32
N ALA A 428 9.20 28.07 -6.06
CA ALA A 428 7.82 27.58 -6.25
C ALA A 428 7.64 27.05 -7.69
N TRP A 429 8.09 27.84 -8.68
CA TRP A 429 8.15 27.46 -10.10
C TRP A 429 9.15 26.33 -10.44
N LYS A 430 9.99 25.89 -9.51
CA LYS A 430 10.96 24.79 -9.71
C LYS A 430 10.58 23.51 -8.96
N MET A 431 9.70 23.57 -7.96
CA MET A 431 9.33 22.43 -7.13
C MET A 431 7.93 21.89 -7.40
N SER A 432 7.00 22.71 -7.87
CA SER A 432 5.68 22.26 -8.29
C SER A 432 5.80 21.61 -9.68
N PHE A 433 5.47 20.31 -9.79
CA PHE A 433 5.44 19.46 -11.00
C PHE A 433 6.50 19.82 -12.06
N SER A 434 7.70 19.22 -12.00
CA SER A 434 8.70 19.43 -13.05
C SER A 434 8.22 18.77 -14.35
N ALA A 435 7.54 19.52 -15.21
CA ALA A 435 7.02 19.13 -16.52
C ALA A 435 8.11 18.77 -17.56
N ARG A 436 9.33 18.44 -17.11
CA ARG A 436 10.49 18.14 -17.97
C ARG A 436 10.28 16.92 -18.87
N TYR A 437 9.22 16.13 -18.64
CA TYR A 437 8.86 14.93 -19.43
C TYR A 437 7.38 14.88 -19.81
N SER A 438 6.71 16.03 -19.92
CA SER A 438 5.24 16.07 -20.10
C SER A 438 4.74 15.67 -21.49
N SER A 439 5.59 15.48 -22.50
CA SER A 439 5.12 15.14 -23.86
C SER A 439 4.37 13.81 -23.92
N ASP A 440 4.77 12.87 -23.07
CA ASP A 440 4.30 11.48 -23.10
C ASP A 440 3.08 11.28 -22.19
N GLU A 441 2.70 12.32 -21.43
CA GLU A 441 1.57 12.30 -20.51
C GLU A 441 0.25 12.60 -21.24
N PRO A 442 -0.87 11.96 -20.83
CA PRO A 442 -2.19 12.29 -21.33
C PRO A 442 -2.49 13.79 -21.23
N LEU A 443 -3.19 14.34 -22.23
CA LEU A 443 -3.55 15.76 -22.24
C LEU A 443 -4.25 16.24 -20.95
N PRO A 444 -5.18 15.47 -20.34
CA PRO A 444 -5.76 15.84 -19.04
C PRO A 444 -4.70 16.05 -17.95
N MET A 445 -3.64 15.23 -17.90
CA MET A 445 -2.58 15.35 -16.89
C MET A 445 -1.68 16.55 -17.13
N ARG A 446 -1.39 16.87 -18.38
CA ARG A 446 -0.71 18.12 -18.74
C ARG A 446 -1.53 19.35 -18.35
N LEU A 447 -2.83 19.32 -18.62
CA LEU A 447 -3.74 20.39 -18.24
C LEU A 447 -3.83 20.52 -16.72
N PHE A 448 -3.92 19.39 -15.99
CA PHE A 448 -3.86 19.39 -14.53
C PHE A 448 -2.59 20.04 -14.00
N ALA A 449 -1.42 19.69 -14.55
CA ALA A 449 -0.15 20.30 -14.16
C ALA A 449 -0.10 21.81 -14.44
N ILE A 450 -0.74 22.29 -15.52
CA ILE A 450 -0.87 23.73 -15.78
C ILE A 450 -1.85 24.37 -14.77
N GLY A 451 -2.97 23.70 -14.51
CA GLY A 451 -3.97 24.14 -13.55
C GLY A 451 -3.40 24.23 -12.12
N SER A 452 -2.59 23.27 -11.68
CA SER A 452 -1.91 23.30 -10.37
C SER A 452 -1.11 24.58 -10.17
N GLN A 453 -0.31 24.96 -11.17
CA GLN A 453 0.48 26.20 -11.13
C GLN A 453 -0.40 27.46 -11.15
N LEU A 454 -1.52 27.43 -11.88
CA LEU A 454 -2.45 28.54 -11.93
C LEU A 454 -3.17 28.74 -10.60
N ALA A 455 -3.58 27.66 -9.92
CA ALA A 455 -4.24 27.78 -8.63
C ALA A 455 -3.28 28.23 -7.52
N ASP A 456 -2.04 27.74 -7.50
CA ASP A 456 -0.99 28.25 -6.60
C ASP A 456 -0.84 29.77 -6.76
N LEU A 457 -0.76 30.25 -8.01
CA LEU A 457 -0.68 31.67 -8.31
C LEU A 457 -1.92 32.47 -7.87
N ILE A 458 -3.13 31.90 -8.03
CA ILE A 458 -4.39 32.53 -7.60
C ILE A 458 -4.41 32.65 -6.07
N MET A 459 -4.01 31.62 -5.34
CA MET A 459 -3.94 31.62 -3.88
C MET A 459 -2.95 32.68 -3.37
N ASP A 460 -1.74 32.70 -3.92
CA ASP A 460 -0.70 33.69 -3.55
C ASP A 460 -1.19 35.14 -3.76
N LEU A 461 -1.93 35.41 -4.84
CA LEU A 461 -2.49 36.73 -5.13
C LEU A 461 -3.67 37.08 -4.22
N ASN A 462 -4.49 36.10 -3.85
CA ASN A 462 -5.61 36.28 -2.93
C ASN A 462 -5.13 36.61 -1.51
N ASP A 463 -4.11 35.92 -1.01
CA ASP A 463 -3.55 36.18 0.31
C ASP A 463 -2.95 37.60 0.39
N GLN A 464 -2.23 38.01 -0.65
CA GLN A 464 -1.69 39.38 -0.76
C GLN A 464 -2.80 40.43 -0.77
N THR A 465 -3.91 40.18 -1.46
CA THR A 465 -5.03 41.12 -1.47
C THR A 465 -5.76 41.15 -0.13
N GLN A 466 -5.92 40.02 0.57
CA GLN A 466 -6.57 39.95 1.88
C GLN A 466 -5.77 40.62 3.02
N GLU A 467 -4.44 40.46 3.06
CA GLU A 467 -3.60 41.12 4.07
C GLU A 467 -3.69 42.65 3.98
N VAL A 468 -3.80 43.19 2.76
CA VAL A 468 -3.93 44.64 2.52
C VAL A 468 -5.25 45.20 3.04
N TYR A 469 -6.34 44.42 3.13
CA TYR A 469 -7.62 44.90 3.68
C TYR A 469 -7.60 45.13 5.21
N SER A 470 -6.61 44.59 5.92
CA SER A 470 -6.43 44.86 7.36
C SER A 470 -5.91 46.28 7.64
N ASP A 471 -5.27 46.91 6.65
CA ASP A 471 -4.83 48.30 6.68
C ASP A 471 -5.69 49.11 5.70
N LYS A 472 -6.28 50.24 6.10
CA LYS A 472 -7.39 50.91 5.37
C LYS A 472 -7.04 51.54 4.00
N SER A 473 -6.04 51.05 3.28
CA SER A 473 -5.68 51.50 1.95
C SER A 473 -6.46 50.69 0.91
N PRO A 474 -7.15 51.34 -0.04
CA PRO A 474 -7.86 50.63 -1.10
C PRO A 474 -6.86 49.83 -1.93
N SER A 475 -7.07 48.50 -2.03
CA SER A 475 -6.32 47.65 -2.95
C SER A 475 -6.44 48.21 -4.37
N SER A 476 -5.37 48.08 -5.15
CA SER A 476 -5.44 48.49 -6.54
C SER A 476 -6.39 47.53 -7.27
N GLY A 477 -7.40 48.06 -7.98
CA GLY A 477 -8.38 47.21 -8.70
C GLY A 477 -7.76 46.26 -9.73
N VAL A 478 -6.46 46.43 -10.04
CA VAL A 478 -5.67 45.62 -10.96
C VAL A 478 -5.44 44.19 -10.44
N GLU A 479 -5.19 44.02 -9.14
CA GLU A 479 -4.94 42.68 -8.56
C GLU A 479 -6.21 41.85 -8.54
N ALA A 480 -7.33 42.44 -8.15
CA ALA A 480 -8.64 41.79 -8.20
C ALA A 480 -9.05 41.42 -9.63
N GLU A 481 -8.78 42.28 -10.62
CA GLU A 481 -9.02 41.98 -12.04
C GLU A 481 -8.11 40.84 -12.54
N LEU A 482 -6.86 40.80 -12.09
CA LEU A 482 -5.92 39.73 -12.44
C LEU A 482 -6.36 38.38 -11.87
N VAL A 483 -6.73 38.32 -10.58
CA VAL A 483 -7.28 37.12 -9.93
C VAL A 483 -8.52 36.65 -10.70
N ASP A 484 -9.47 37.54 -10.96
CA ASP A 484 -10.70 37.21 -11.69
C ASP A 484 -10.42 36.68 -13.11
N ARG A 485 -9.41 37.23 -13.80
CA ARG A 485 -8.95 36.70 -15.09
C ARG A 485 -8.31 35.31 -14.98
N LEU A 486 -7.48 35.07 -13.96
CA LEU A 486 -6.84 33.78 -13.74
C LEU A 486 -7.88 32.71 -13.36
N CYS A 487 -8.85 33.05 -12.50
CA CYS A 487 -9.98 32.16 -12.16
C CYS A 487 -10.79 31.79 -13.41
N ARG A 488 -11.05 32.74 -14.32
CA ARG A 488 -11.69 32.44 -15.61
C ARG A 488 -10.84 31.50 -16.47
N SER A 489 -9.54 31.79 -16.62
CA SER A 489 -8.65 30.91 -17.41
C SER A 489 -8.51 29.52 -16.81
N PHE A 490 -8.56 29.39 -15.48
CA PHE A 490 -8.61 28.11 -14.80
C PHE A 490 -9.93 27.38 -15.08
N ALA A 491 -11.07 28.08 -15.03
CA ALA A 491 -12.37 27.51 -15.39
C ALA A 491 -12.43 27.05 -16.85
N ASP A 492 -11.90 27.84 -17.79
CA ASP A 492 -11.80 27.47 -19.21
C ASP A 492 -10.93 26.22 -19.40
N LEU A 493 -9.81 26.13 -18.67
CA LEU A 493 -8.91 24.96 -18.70
C LEU A 493 -9.61 23.71 -18.15
N ARG A 494 -10.36 23.85 -17.06
CA ARG A 494 -11.18 22.79 -16.46
C ARG A 494 -12.29 22.32 -17.41
N GLU A 495 -12.97 23.23 -18.10
CA GLU A 495 -13.93 22.87 -19.15
C GLU A 495 -13.25 22.13 -20.31
N GLY A 496 -12.04 22.54 -20.68
CA GLY A 496 -11.20 21.85 -21.66
C GLY A 496 -10.85 20.41 -21.28
N VAL A 497 -10.57 20.13 -20.01
CA VAL A 497 -10.32 18.77 -19.49
C VAL A 497 -11.57 17.87 -19.66
N ARG A 498 -12.77 18.44 -19.54
CA ARG A 498 -14.05 17.72 -19.66
C ARG A 498 -14.51 17.48 -21.11
N SER A 499 -13.82 18.02 -22.11
CA SER A 499 -14.26 17.91 -23.49
C SER A 499 -14.09 16.47 -24.03
N PRO A 500 -15.10 15.88 -24.69
CA PRO A 500 -14.93 14.59 -25.37
C PRO A 500 -13.84 14.60 -26.46
N GLU A 501 -13.41 15.79 -26.90
CA GLU A 501 -12.32 15.97 -27.86
C GLU A 501 -10.94 15.82 -27.21
N THR A 502 -10.79 16.15 -25.92
CA THR A 502 -9.52 15.98 -25.18
C THR A 502 -9.29 14.54 -24.74
N GLU A 503 -10.34 13.76 -24.50
CA GLU A 503 -10.25 12.30 -24.31
C GLU A 503 -9.75 11.55 -25.57
N LYS A 504 -10.04 12.11 -26.76
CA LYS A 504 -9.69 11.50 -28.06
C LYS A 504 -8.39 12.04 -28.65
N ALA A 505 -7.77 13.03 -28.03
CA ALA A 505 -6.54 13.63 -28.52
C ALA A 505 -5.37 12.67 -28.23
N GLU A 506 -4.83 12.05 -29.28
CA GLU A 506 -3.62 11.23 -29.18
C GLU A 506 -2.45 12.05 -28.62
N PRO A 507 -1.55 11.44 -27.83
CA PRO A 507 -0.28 12.08 -27.47
C PRO A 507 0.50 12.37 -28.77
N VAL A 508 0.78 13.66 -29.02
CA VAL A 508 1.50 14.17 -30.20
C VAL A 508 3.00 14.22 -29.96
#